data_AF-A0A3M2BEM3-F1
#
_entry.id   AF-A0A3M2BEM3-F1
#
_cell.length_a   1.000
_cell.length_b   1.000
_cell.length_c   1.000
_cell.angle_alpha   90.00
_cell.angle_beta   90.00
_cell.angle_gamma   90.00
#
_symmetry.space_group_name_H-M   'P 1'
#
loop_
_entity.id
_entity.type
_entity.pdbx_description
1 polymer ?
#
loop_
_entity_poly.entity_id
_entity_poly.type
_entity_poly.pdbx_seq_one_letter_code
_entity_poly.pdbx_strand_id
1 'polypeptide(L)'
;MPILSALLAARFAPAGPRRTGPGRPGPLTRGSLRPASVVLVLALAGCSGGAEPDAAPPPDLIEREVFVETFVDLRIAALDNPAWVITPAERDSVLAAHGVTAEQIEQFVLHHGRDVRWMRELWDEVDARILERLAPDTDSAGGG
;
A
#
# COMPACT_ATOMS: atom_id res chain seq x y z
N MET A 1 15.72 -3.20 0.50
CA MET A 1 15.02 -3.56 -0.75
C MET A 1 13.98 -2.49 -1.09
N PRO A 2 14.33 -1.45 -1.87
CA PRO A 2 13.51 -0.24 -2.04
C PRO A 2 12.46 -0.29 -3.17
N ILE A 3 12.37 -1.38 -3.92
CA ILE A 3 11.53 -1.44 -5.14
C ILE A 3 10.05 -1.67 -4.80
N LEU A 4 9.75 -2.43 -3.74
CA LEU A 4 8.37 -2.72 -3.32
C LEU A 4 7.69 -1.52 -2.62
N SER A 5 8.44 -0.67 -1.92
CA SER A 5 7.90 0.57 -1.32
C SER A 5 7.41 1.58 -2.37
N ALA A 6 7.97 1.56 -3.59
CA ALA A 6 7.57 2.48 -4.66
C ALA A 6 6.20 2.12 -5.28
N LEU A 7 5.84 0.84 -5.31
CA LEU A 7 4.58 0.36 -5.91
C LEU A 7 3.37 0.57 -5.01
N LEU A 8 3.54 0.45 -3.68
CA LEU A 8 2.48 0.78 -2.73
C LEU A 8 2.20 2.30 -2.68
N ALA A 9 3.25 3.13 -2.84
CA ALA A 9 3.11 4.58 -2.88
C ALA A 9 2.45 5.11 -4.18
N ALA A 10 2.60 4.40 -5.30
CA ALA A 10 2.08 4.84 -6.60
C ALA A 10 0.54 4.69 -6.75
N ARG A 11 -0.11 3.85 -5.93
CA ARG A 11 -1.56 3.55 -6.06
C ARG A 11 -2.47 4.33 -5.11
N PHE A 12 -1.91 5.12 -4.18
CA PHE A 12 -2.66 5.91 -3.19
C PHE A 12 -2.36 7.42 -3.25
N ALA A 13 -1.94 7.93 -4.42
CA ALA A 13 -1.91 9.38 -4.66
C ALA A 13 -3.32 9.86 -5.04
N PRO A 14 -4.01 10.69 -4.22
CA PRO A 14 -5.24 11.32 -4.66
C PRO A 14 -4.95 12.17 -5.89
N ALA A 15 -5.80 12.04 -6.92
CA ALA A 15 -5.76 12.86 -8.12
C ALA A 15 -5.88 14.34 -7.73
N GLY A 16 -4.74 15.02 -7.61
CA GLY A 16 -4.68 16.44 -7.35
C GLY A 16 -5.40 17.21 -8.46
N PRO A 17 -6.20 18.24 -8.13
CA PRO A 17 -7.01 18.92 -9.13
C PRO A 17 -6.14 19.66 -10.14
N ARG A 18 -6.54 19.56 -11.41
CA ARG A 18 -6.00 20.30 -12.56
C ARG A 18 -6.02 21.80 -12.25
N ARG A 19 -4.85 22.43 -12.12
CA ARG A 19 -4.73 23.90 -12.15
C ARG A 19 -4.69 24.38 -13.59
N THR A 20 -5.82 24.92 -14.04
CA THR A 20 -5.95 25.88 -15.13
C THR A 20 -5.06 27.11 -14.88
N GLY A 21 -4.30 27.56 -15.88
CA GLY A 21 -3.71 28.91 -15.91
C GLY A 21 -4.78 30.00 -16.18
N PRO A 22 -4.44 31.25 -16.53
CA PRO A 22 -3.11 31.87 -16.76
C PRO A 22 -2.92 33.25 -16.08
N GLY A 23 -1.75 33.89 -16.27
CA GLY A 23 -1.69 35.36 -16.39
C GLY A 23 -0.87 36.19 -15.39
N ARG A 24 0.38 36.43 -15.79
CA ARG A 24 1.21 37.66 -15.71
C ARG A 24 1.60 38.38 -14.39
N PRO A 25 2.80 39.00 -14.38
CA PRO A 25 3.44 39.60 -13.20
C PRO A 25 3.19 41.12 -13.09
N GLY A 26 3.30 41.64 -11.87
CA GLY A 26 3.43 43.06 -11.58
C GLY A 26 4.34 43.26 -10.37
N PRO A 27 5.43 44.06 -10.46
CA PRO A 27 6.25 44.46 -9.32
C PRO A 27 5.56 45.62 -8.58
N LEU A 28 6.07 45.99 -7.40
CA LEU A 28 5.82 47.17 -6.56
C LEU A 28 5.80 46.63 -5.11
N THR A 29 6.51 47.09 -4.08
CA THR A 29 7.30 48.30 -3.87
C THR A 29 8.03 48.14 -2.53
N ARG A 30 9.20 48.77 -2.44
CA ARG A 30 10.10 48.94 -1.30
C ARG A 30 9.38 49.46 -0.05
N GLY A 31 9.54 48.75 1.08
CA GLY A 31 9.11 49.19 2.41
C GLY A 31 9.98 48.54 3.49
N SER A 32 10.83 49.34 4.12
CA SER A 32 11.76 48.96 5.19
C SER A 32 11.03 48.88 6.54
N LEU A 33 11.51 47.99 7.43
CA LEU A 33 11.69 48.17 8.89
C LEU A 33 11.16 47.02 9.78
N ARG A 34 12.10 46.56 10.62
CA ARG A 34 12.00 45.81 11.89
C ARG A 34 11.96 44.27 11.83
N PRO A 35 13.07 43.58 12.19
CA PRO A 35 12.98 42.20 12.61
C PRO A 35 12.43 42.18 14.04
N ALA A 36 11.12 41.97 14.18
CA ALA A 36 10.53 41.60 15.46
C ALA A 36 10.86 40.12 15.71
N SER A 37 11.75 39.87 16.67
CA SER A 37 12.09 38.55 17.19
C SER A 37 10.82 37.80 17.60
N VAL A 38 10.46 36.77 16.84
CA VAL A 38 9.46 35.78 17.25
C VAL A 38 10.23 34.57 17.80
N VAL A 39 10.46 34.58 19.11
CA VAL A 39 10.87 33.38 19.86
C VAL A 39 9.63 32.49 19.95
N LEU A 40 9.48 31.59 18.99
CA LEU A 40 8.45 30.55 18.99
C LEU A 40 8.94 29.40 19.88
N VAL A 41 8.54 29.42 21.15
CA VAL A 41 8.72 28.32 22.09
C VAL A 41 7.85 27.15 21.63
N LEU A 42 8.46 26.15 20.98
CA LEU A 42 7.84 24.87 20.69
C LEU A 42 7.68 24.09 22.01
N ALA A 43 6.51 24.19 22.62
CA ALA A 43 6.09 23.28 23.67
C ALA A 43 5.79 21.90 23.05
N LEU A 44 6.71 20.97 23.21
CA LEU A 44 6.51 19.53 22.98
C LEU A 44 5.54 19.00 24.03
N ALA A 45 4.24 19.14 23.78
CA ALA A 45 3.18 18.50 24.55
C ALA A 45 2.48 17.47 23.66
N GLY A 46 2.55 16.20 24.06
CA GLY A 46 1.64 15.17 23.56
C GLY A 46 2.29 13.85 23.21
N CYS A 47 2.82 13.14 24.20
CA CYS A 47 2.99 11.69 24.11
C CYS A 47 1.59 11.06 24.29
N SER A 48 0.83 10.91 23.22
CA SER A 48 -0.45 10.17 23.26
C SER A 48 -0.18 8.69 22.97
N GLY A 49 0.44 8.00 23.92
CA GLY A 49 0.39 6.54 24.01
C GLY A 49 -0.98 6.12 24.53
N GLY A 50 -2.02 6.32 23.74
CA GLY A 50 -3.34 5.75 24.00
C GLY A 50 -3.32 4.30 23.52
N ALA A 51 -3.17 3.36 24.45
CA ALA A 51 -3.55 1.98 24.22
C ALA A 51 -5.07 1.98 24.04
N GLU A 52 -5.52 2.05 22.78
CA GLU A 52 -6.92 1.83 22.42
C GLU A 52 -7.32 0.42 22.89
N PRO A 53 -8.53 0.27 23.42
CA PRO A 53 -9.06 -1.03 23.80
C PRO A 53 -9.08 -1.93 22.57
N ASP A 54 -8.83 -3.22 22.78
CA ASP A 54 -8.88 -4.33 21.82
C ASP A 54 -10.16 -4.21 20.98
N ALA A 55 -10.06 -3.49 19.86
CA ALA A 55 -11.20 -3.23 18.99
C ALA A 55 -11.49 -4.56 18.30
N ALA A 56 -12.68 -5.11 18.56
CA ALA A 56 -13.13 -6.33 17.91
C ALA A 56 -12.90 -6.23 16.39
N PRO A 57 -12.43 -7.31 15.74
CA PRO A 57 -12.18 -7.30 14.32
C PRO A 57 -13.45 -6.89 13.57
N PRO A 58 -13.33 -6.16 12.45
CA PRO A 58 -14.49 -5.80 11.65
C PRO A 58 -15.23 -7.07 11.22
N PRO A 59 -16.58 -7.02 11.12
CA PRO A 59 -17.41 -8.20 10.90
C PRO A 59 -17.10 -8.96 9.59
N ASP A 60 -16.49 -8.26 8.62
CA ASP A 60 -16.13 -8.81 7.32
C ASP A 60 -14.61 -8.99 7.14
N LEU A 61 -13.86 -9.07 8.25
CA LEU A 61 -12.42 -9.33 8.19
C LEU A 61 -12.17 -10.76 7.68
N ILE A 62 -11.47 -10.87 6.55
CA ILE A 62 -11.07 -12.16 5.99
C ILE A 62 -9.94 -12.80 6.80
N GLU A 63 -9.85 -14.12 6.74
CA GLU A 63 -8.76 -14.91 7.33
C GLU A 63 -7.41 -14.55 6.68
N ARG A 64 -6.32 -14.66 7.45
CA ARG A 64 -4.96 -14.42 6.95
C ARG A 64 -4.64 -15.28 5.72
N GLU A 65 -4.97 -16.56 5.78
CA GLU A 65 -4.71 -17.49 4.70
C GLU A 65 -5.42 -17.09 3.40
N VAL A 66 -6.68 -16.69 3.50
CA VAL A 66 -7.48 -16.20 2.36
C VAL A 66 -6.86 -14.93 1.78
N PHE A 67 -6.42 -14.00 2.63
CA PHE A 67 -5.72 -12.80 2.16
C PHE A 67 -4.43 -13.16 1.42
N VAL A 68 -3.58 -14.02 2.00
CA VAL A 68 -2.29 -14.39 1.40
C VAL A 68 -2.51 -15.05 0.06
N GLU A 69 -3.36 -16.08 -0.02
CA GLU A 69 -3.67 -16.79 -1.27
C GLU A 69 -4.21 -15.85 -2.36
N THR A 70 -5.18 -15.00 -2.00
CA THR A 70 -5.74 -14.02 -2.93
C THR A 70 -4.68 -13.04 -3.42
N PHE A 71 -3.84 -12.53 -2.52
CA PHE A 71 -2.84 -11.52 -2.87
C PHE A 71 -1.71 -12.11 -3.72
N VAL A 72 -1.32 -13.35 -3.46
CA VAL A 72 -0.34 -14.08 -4.29
C VAL A 72 -0.89 -14.24 -5.70
N ASP A 73 -2.15 -14.66 -5.87
CA ASP A 73 -2.77 -14.80 -7.20
C ASP A 73 -2.88 -13.47 -7.94
N LEU A 74 -3.28 -12.40 -7.24
CA LEU A 74 -3.29 -11.05 -7.81
C LEU A 74 -1.89 -10.63 -8.28
N ARG A 75 -0.85 -11.01 -7.53
CA ARG A 75 0.53 -10.65 -7.85
C ARG A 75 1.07 -11.46 -9.03
N ILE A 76 0.77 -12.75 -9.09
CA ILE A 76 1.14 -13.62 -10.21
C ILE A 76 0.45 -13.16 -11.50
N ALA A 77 -0.86 -12.90 -11.44
CA ALA A 77 -1.61 -12.38 -12.59
C ALA A 77 -1.02 -11.05 -13.13
N ALA A 78 -0.52 -10.19 -12.24
CA ALA A 78 0.16 -8.96 -12.65
C ALA A 78 1.54 -9.25 -13.29
N LEU A 79 2.26 -10.27 -12.85
CA LEU A 79 3.58 -10.65 -13.37
C LEU A 79 3.49 -11.36 -14.73
N ASP A 80 2.42 -12.10 -14.99
CA ASP A 80 2.14 -12.74 -16.27
C ASP A 80 1.83 -11.72 -17.39
N ASN A 81 1.48 -10.49 -17.00
CA ASN A 81 1.22 -9.40 -17.94
C ASN A 81 2.53 -8.66 -18.31
N PRO A 82 2.85 -8.45 -19.61
CA PRO A 82 4.04 -7.70 -20.04
C PRO A 82 4.13 -6.27 -19.51
N ALA A 83 2.99 -5.67 -19.14
CA ALA A 83 2.91 -4.33 -18.56
C ALA A 83 3.08 -4.32 -17.03
N TRP A 84 3.21 -5.49 -16.39
CA TRP A 84 3.34 -5.64 -14.94
C TRP A 84 2.15 -5.07 -14.15
N VAL A 85 0.98 -5.07 -14.78
CA VAL A 85 -0.27 -4.49 -14.29
C VAL A 85 -1.39 -5.50 -14.47
N ILE A 86 -2.20 -5.66 -13.44
CA ILE A 86 -3.45 -6.43 -13.51
C ILE A 86 -4.58 -5.56 -14.05
N THR A 87 -5.35 -6.08 -15.00
CA THR A 87 -6.56 -5.40 -15.49
C THR A 87 -7.70 -5.50 -14.48
N PRO A 88 -8.71 -4.62 -14.53
CA PRO A 88 -9.89 -4.74 -13.67
C PRO A 88 -10.59 -6.10 -13.81
N ALA A 89 -10.70 -6.63 -15.03
CA ALA A 89 -11.36 -7.92 -15.28
C ALA A 89 -10.58 -9.10 -14.67
N GLU A 90 -9.24 -9.12 -14.80
CA GLU A 90 -8.40 -10.16 -14.17
C GLU A 90 -8.47 -10.06 -12.65
N ARG A 91 -8.39 -8.85 -12.09
CA ARG A 91 -8.55 -8.62 -10.65
C ARG A 91 -9.89 -9.15 -10.16
N ASP A 92 -10.98 -8.77 -10.82
CA ASP A 92 -12.32 -9.18 -10.41
C ASP A 92 -12.51 -10.70 -10.54
N SER A 93 -11.90 -11.33 -11.54
CA SER A 93 -11.84 -12.78 -11.69
C SER A 93 -11.10 -13.47 -10.54
N VAL A 94 -9.93 -12.94 -10.14
CA VAL A 94 -9.17 -13.49 -9.00
C VAL A 94 -9.94 -13.33 -7.69
N LEU A 95 -10.49 -12.15 -7.43
CA LEU A 95 -11.28 -11.89 -6.23
C LEU A 95 -12.50 -12.82 -6.14
N ALA A 96 -13.19 -13.03 -7.27
CA ALA A 96 -14.32 -13.95 -7.34
C ALA A 96 -13.93 -15.42 -7.09
N ALA A 97 -12.75 -15.85 -7.57
CA ALA A 97 -12.24 -17.21 -7.33
C ALA A 97 -12.01 -17.51 -5.84
N HIS A 98 -11.63 -16.50 -5.07
CA HIS A 98 -11.43 -16.59 -3.61
C HIS A 98 -12.67 -16.25 -2.79
N GLY A 99 -13.78 -15.85 -3.44
CA GLY A 99 -15.02 -15.47 -2.75
C GLY A 99 -14.89 -14.21 -1.89
N VAL A 100 -13.95 -13.32 -2.24
CA VAL A 100 -13.68 -12.08 -1.49
C VAL A 100 -13.94 -10.84 -2.33
N THR A 101 -14.18 -9.71 -1.66
CA THR A 101 -14.33 -8.41 -2.32
C THR A 101 -13.05 -7.57 -2.20
N ALA A 102 -12.94 -6.52 -3.02
CA ALA A 102 -11.83 -5.58 -2.94
C ALA A 102 -11.82 -4.84 -1.58
N GLU A 103 -13.00 -4.55 -1.04
CA GLU A 103 -13.17 -3.89 0.26
C GLU A 103 -12.68 -4.80 1.39
N GLN A 104 -12.93 -6.11 1.34
CA GLN A 104 -12.44 -7.05 2.35
C GLN A 104 -10.90 -7.12 2.38
N ILE A 105 -10.26 -7.09 1.20
CA ILE A 105 -8.80 -7.00 1.08
C ILE A 105 -8.28 -5.69 1.69
N GLU A 106 -8.96 -4.57 1.43
CA GLU A 106 -8.60 -3.26 2.01
C GLU A 106 -8.77 -3.26 3.54
N GLN A 107 -9.89 -3.77 4.05
CA GLN A 107 -10.16 -3.85 5.49
C GLN A 107 -9.12 -4.70 6.21
N PHE A 108 -8.66 -5.80 5.59
CA PHE A 108 -7.59 -6.62 6.15
C PHE A 108 -6.30 -5.83 6.36
N VAL A 109 -5.85 -5.09 5.34
CA VAL A 109 -4.65 -4.25 5.42
C VAL A 109 -4.84 -3.09 6.40
N LEU A 110 -6.02 -2.47 6.45
CA LEU A 110 -6.30 -1.37 7.38
C LEU A 110 -6.29 -1.84 8.85
N HIS A 111 -6.87 -3.01 9.12
CA HIS A 111 -6.93 -3.56 10.47
C HIS A 111 -5.53 -3.90 11.01
N HIS A 112 -4.72 -4.60 10.21
CA HIS A 112 -3.40 -5.08 10.63
C HIS A 112 -2.25 -4.10 10.34
N GLY A 113 -2.46 -3.10 9.48
CA GLY A 113 -1.39 -2.24 8.94
C GLY A 113 -0.61 -1.42 9.97
N ARG A 114 -1.15 -1.26 11.18
CA ARG A 114 -0.45 -0.59 12.30
C ARG A 114 0.56 -1.51 13.01
N ASP A 115 0.39 -2.83 12.93
CA ASP A 115 1.35 -3.79 13.47
C ASP A 115 2.44 -4.08 12.43
N VAL A 116 3.49 -3.26 12.47
CA VAL A 116 4.61 -3.35 11.52
C VAL A 116 5.34 -4.69 11.59
N ARG A 117 5.41 -5.32 12.77
CA ARG A 117 6.09 -6.60 12.92
C ARG A 117 5.27 -7.70 12.26
N TRP A 118 3.99 -7.76 12.58
CA TRP A 118 3.08 -8.75 11.99
C TRP A 118 2.97 -8.57 10.47
N MET A 119 2.87 -7.33 9.98
CA MET A 119 2.84 -7.06 8.54
C MET A 119 4.11 -7.49 7.82
N ARG A 120 5.29 -7.38 8.46
CA ARG A 120 6.54 -7.90 7.89
C ARG A 120 6.47 -9.41 7.71
N GLU A 121 6.05 -10.13 8.75
CA GLU A 121 5.91 -11.59 8.70
C GLU A 121 4.91 -12.03 7.62
N LEU A 122 3.83 -11.26 7.45
CA LEU A 122 2.86 -11.48 6.36
C LEU A 122 3.49 -11.28 4.97
N TRP A 123 4.26 -10.21 4.76
CA TRP A 123 4.90 -9.96 3.48
C TRP A 123 6.00 -10.97 3.15
N ASP A 124 6.78 -11.40 4.15
CA ASP A 124 7.78 -12.46 3.99
C ASP A 124 7.12 -13.77 3.52
N GLU A 125 5.92 -14.08 4.04
CA GLU A 125 5.13 -15.23 3.62
C GLU A 125 4.60 -15.10 2.19
N VAL A 126 4.04 -13.93 1.83
CA VAL A 126 3.58 -13.64 0.46
C VAL A 126 4.72 -13.80 -0.55
N ASP A 127 5.89 -13.23 -0.25
CA ASP A 127 7.07 -13.31 -1.12
C ASP A 127 7.54 -14.76 -1.27
N ALA A 128 7.57 -15.54 -0.18
CA ALA A 128 7.93 -16.95 -0.22
C ALA A 128 6.99 -17.75 -1.13
N ARG A 129 5.66 -17.55 -1.03
CA ARG A 129 4.68 -18.25 -1.86
C ARG A 129 4.74 -17.85 -3.34
N ILE A 130 5.00 -16.57 -3.63
CA ILE A 130 5.22 -16.13 -5.01
C ILE A 130 6.45 -16.84 -5.59
N LEU A 131 7.57 -16.87 -4.86
CA LEU A 131 8.79 -17.53 -5.31
C LEU A 131 8.59 -19.03 -5.53
N GLU A 132 7.87 -19.70 -4.64
CA GLU A 132 7.54 -21.12 -4.76
C GLU A 132 6.73 -21.41 -6.03
N ARG A 133 5.69 -20.61 -6.32
CA ARG A 133 4.86 -20.79 -7.52
C ARG A 133 5.57 -20.45 -8.83
N LEU A 134 6.56 -19.56 -8.79
CA LEU A 134 7.36 -19.19 -9.95
C LEU A 134 8.58 -20.10 -10.14
N ALA A 135 8.90 -20.96 -9.18
CA ALA A 135 9.99 -21.91 -9.32
C ALA A 135 9.65 -22.91 -10.43
N PRO A 136 10.55 -23.12 -11.41
CA PRO A 136 10.32 -24.11 -12.45
C PRO A 136 10.35 -25.53 -11.85
N ASP A 137 9.43 -26.40 -12.32
CA ASP A 137 9.40 -27.82 -12.01
C ASP A 137 10.74 -28.48 -12.42
N THR A 138 11.68 -28.53 -11.50
CA THR A 138 13.06 -28.97 -11.78
C THR A 138 13.21 -30.49 -11.82
N ASP A 139 12.10 -31.24 -11.68
CA ASP A 139 12.08 -32.70 -11.61
C ASP A 139 11.76 -33.42 -12.93
N SER A 140 11.53 -32.70 -14.04
CA SER A 140 11.18 -33.32 -15.33
C SER A 140 12.35 -33.58 -16.31
N ALA A 141 13.60 -33.29 -15.94
CA ALA A 141 14.74 -33.27 -16.88
C ALA A 141 15.94 -34.19 -16.51
N GLY A 142 15.70 -35.34 -15.87
CA GLY A 142 16.76 -36.23 -15.38
C GLY A 142 16.73 -37.70 -15.82
N GLY A 143 15.98 -38.06 -16.87
CA GLY A 143 15.87 -39.45 -17.34
C GLY A 143 16.03 -39.59 -18.85
N GLY A 144 17.26 -39.85 -19.30
CA GLY A 144 17.60 -40.17 -20.69
C GLY A 144 18.95 -40.87 -20.76
#